data_AF-A0A838VR99-F1
#
_entry.id   AF-A0A838VR99-F1
#
_cell.length_a   1.000
_cell.length_b   1.000
_cell.length_c   1.000
_cell.angle_alpha   90.00
_cell.angle_beta   90.00
_cell.angle_gamma   90.00
#
_symmetry.space_group_name_H-M   'P 1'
#
loop_
_entity.id
_entity.type
_entity.pdbx_description
1 polymer ?
#
loop_
_entity_poly.entity_id
_entity_poly.type
_entity_poly.pdbx_seq_one_letter_code
_entity_poly.pdbx_strand_id
1 'polypeptide(L)'
;MNQNISHIKLVSVLSLKRYKYWLWLIPLILSLAAGVGVWGVLQILYLPEIPNCESESWSSDAAAARFYCAYKLANEQDADKLHQAIELVNTLPTDHPLRRDSDRLISLWSQAILRLAENTFQEGDLAKAVDMVKLIPNHLTIYQLADDRSKQWQSIWSKSETIYKASTDLVESDDRDKSYLALTKAKELWHVGNHYWGTTKYQELAYLVQDAKEKKEQQQKMEAELKAKATAIPEANISSLDQSDQSLKKWQQEQDDLDLAQLKKAKKLASSGKNDDLRDAINEAYMVTSKPYYEEAQKLIANWQQQMENAEDRSSLKRAKDLANQNDIASLETAISEARSINTGHSLYKEANRQIEQWNNRISKLHQATPPEINSDRQQIPAELPLKEIPPALNSEPQISPNPPVNVMQLKKVRN
;
A
#
# COMPACT_ATOMS: atom_id res chain seq x y z
N MET A 1 48.00 -69.98 -95.77
CA MET A 1 47.18 -69.06 -94.96
C MET A 1 46.50 -69.93 -93.89
N ASN A 2 47.02 -70.18 -92.68
CA ASN A 2 47.61 -69.32 -91.63
C ASN A 2 46.77 -68.04 -91.46
N GLN A 3 46.17 -67.70 -90.33
CA GLN A 3 46.35 -68.01 -88.90
C GLN A 3 44.93 -67.95 -88.22
N ASN A 4 44.64 -68.23 -86.95
CA ASN A 4 45.43 -68.25 -85.73
C ASN A 4 44.66 -69.02 -84.63
N ILE A 5 45.41 -69.59 -83.69
CA ILE A 5 45.00 -70.51 -82.62
C ILE A 5 44.75 -69.72 -81.31
N SER A 6 44.05 -70.36 -80.37
CA SER A 6 44.19 -70.22 -78.89
C SER A 6 43.22 -69.23 -78.20
N HIS A 7 42.59 -69.46 -77.03
CA HIS A 7 42.79 -70.41 -75.93
C HIS A 7 41.46 -70.64 -75.17
N ILE A 8 41.25 -71.87 -74.67
CA ILE A 8 40.31 -72.25 -73.59
C ILE A 8 41.17 -72.71 -72.39
N LYS A 9 40.72 -72.41 -71.15
CA LYS A 9 41.25 -72.67 -69.77
C LYS A 9 41.69 -71.36 -69.09
N LEU A 10 41.32 -70.98 -67.86
CA LEU A 10 41.03 -71.66 -66.59
C LEU A 10 40.05 -70.79 -65.76
N VAL A 11 39.01 -71.36 -65.15
CA VAL A 11 38.88 -71.67 -63.71
C VAL A 11 38.98 -70.46 -62.77
N SER A 12 37.81 -70.15 -62.20
CA SER A 12 37.50 -69.56 -60.89
C SER A 12 38.63 -69.53 -59.85
N VAL A 13 38.67 -68.42 -59.09
CA VAL A 13 38.86 -68.29 -57.62
C VAL A 13 39.47 -66.90 -57.39
N LEU A 14 38.64 -65.88 -57.12
CA LEU A 14 39.06 -64.61 -56.49
C LEU A 14 37.82 -63.72 -56.22
N SER A 15 36.83 -64.18 -55.46
CA SER A 15 35.68 -63.32 -55.08
C SER A 15 35.18 -63.49 -53.65
N LEU A 16 36.04 -63.68 -52.65
CA LEU A 16 35.60 -63.83 -51.25
C LEU A 16 36.38 -63.01 -50.19
N LYS A 17 37.34 -62.15 -50.57
CA LYS A 17 38.09 -61.32 -49.58
C LYS A 17 37.62 -59.86 -49.42
N ARG A 18 36.64 -59.38 -50.20
CA ARG A 18 36.20 -57.96 -50.16
C ARG A 18 34.99 -57.69 -49.24
N TYR A 19 34.35 -58.74 -48.70
CA TYR A 19 33.20 -58.65 -47.79
C TYR A 19 33.58 -58.41 -46.32
N LYS A 20 34.83 -58.70 -45.92
CA LYS A 20 35.25 -58.65 -44.50
C LYS A 20 35.37 -57.22 -43.93
N TYR A 21 35.52 -56.20 -44.79
CA TYR A 21 35.60 -54.80 -44.37
C TYR A 21 34.23 -54.12 -44.14
N TRP A 22 33.17 -54.58 -44.82
CA TRP A 22 31.83 -53.99 -44.64
C TRP A 22 31.23 -54.33 -43.26
N LEU A 23 31.59 -55.49 -42.69
CA LEU A 23 31.22 -55.87 -41.32
C LEU A 23 31.80 -54.92 -40.25
N TRP A 24 32.89 -54.21 -40.53
CA TRP A 24 33.46 -53.19 -39.64
C TRP A 24 32.86 -51.79 -39.81
N LEU A 25 32.15 -51.53 -40.92
CA LEU A 25 31.49 -50.24 -41.17
C LEU A 25 30.18 -50.10 -40.37
N ILE A 26 29.46 -51.20 -40.15
CA ILE A 26 28.20 -51.21 -39.38
C ILE A 26 28.40 -50.72 -37.93
N PRO A 27 29.35 -51.24 -37.12
CA PRO A 27 29.58 -50.75 -35.76
C PRO A 27 30.14 -49.32 -35.73
N LEU A 28 30.90 -48.90 -36.75
CA LEU A 28 31.43 -47.54 -36.87
C LEU A 28 30.30 -46.51 -37.06
N ILE A 29 29.33 -46.81 -37.93
CA ILE A 29 28.15 -45.96 -38.16
C ILE A 29 27.26 -45.92 -36.91
N LEU A 30 27.07 -47.05 -36.24
CA LEU A 30 26.31 -47.12 -34.98
C LEU A 30 26.97 -46.32 -33.85
N SER A 31 28.30 -46.34 -33.73
CA SER A 31 29.04 -45.55 -32.73
C SER A 31 28.97 -44.05 -33.02
N LEU A 32 29.00 -43.64 -34.29
CA LEU A 32 28.84 -42.24 -34.68
C LEU A 32 27.43 -41.73 -34.36
N ALA A 33 26.39 -42.52 -34.64
CA ALA A 33 25.01 -42.17 -34.31
C ALA A 33 24.78 -42.05 -32.80
N ALA A 34 25.37 -42.95 -32.00
CA ALA A 34 25.30 -42.89 -30.54
C ALA A 34 26.05 -41.66 -29.98
N GLY A 35 27.21 -41.31 -30.55
CA GLY A 35 28.00 -40.15 -30.13
C GLY A 35 27.26 -38.81 -30.33
N VAL A 36 26.61 -38.63 -31.48
CA VAL A 36 25.85 -37.40 -31.77
C VAL A 36 24.61 -37.29 -30.87
N GLY A 37 23.93 -38.41 -30.60
CA GLY A 37 22.79 -38.45 -29.67
C GLY A 37 23.18 -38.06 -28.25
N VAL A 38 24.27 -38.62 -27.71
CA VAL A 38 24.77 -38.29 -26.37
C VAL A 38 25.27 -36.84 -26.30
N TRP A 39 25.94 -36.35 -27.35
CA TRP A 39 26.40 -34.96 -27.40
C TRP A 39 25.24 -33.95 -27.45
N GLY A 40 24.18 -34.25 -28.19
CA GLY A 40 22.96 -33.45 -28.20
C GLY A 40 22.26 -33.42 -26.83
N VAL A 41 22.17 -34.57 -26.15
CA VAL A 41 21.60 -34.65 -24.80
C VAL A 41 22.46 -33.89 -23.77
N LEU A 42 23.79 -33.98 -23.87
CA LEU A 42 24.70 -33.24 -22.99
C LEU A 42 24.64 -31.72 -23.20
N GLN A 43 24.40 -31.25 -24.43
CA GLN A 43 24.15 -29.83 -24.70
C GLN A 43 22.81 -29.35 -24.12
N ILE A 44 21.78 -30.21 -24.12
CA ILE A 44 20.49 -29.89 -23.48
C ILE A 44 20.59 -29.89 -21.95
N LEU A 45 21.44 -30.76 -21.37
CA LEU A 45 21.67 -30.85 -19.92
C LEU A 45 22.71 -29.85 -19.38
N TYR A 46 23.39 -29.11 -20.25
CA TYR A 46 24.26 -28.01 -19.84
C TYR A 46 23.36 -26.82 -19.46
N LEU A 47 22.86 -26.82 -18.21
CA LEU A 47 22.09 -25.69 -17.70
C LEU A 47 22.94 -24.41 -17.82
N PRO A 48 22.48 -23.37 -18.54
CA PRO A 48 23.15 -22.08 -18.47
C PRO A 48 23.13 -21.60 -17.02
N GLU A 49 24.26 -21.07 -16.54
CA GLU A 49 24.36 -20.51 -15.20
C GLU A 49 23.24 -19.46 -15.01
N ILE A 50 22.51 -19.55 -13.89
CA ILE A 50 21.50 -18.54 -13.53
C ILE A 50 22.15 -17.15 -13.60
N PRO A 51 21.55 -16.18 -14.32
CA PRO A 51 22.17 -14.89 -14.49
C PRO A 51 22.33 -14.21 -13.12
N ASN A 52 23.57 -13.86 -12.78
CA ASN A 52 23.86 -13.06 -11.59
C ASN A 52 23.28 -11.66 -11.79
N CYS A 53 22.09 -11.41 -11.26
CA CYS A 53 21.41 -10.11 -11.30
C CYS A 53 22.10 -9.02 -10.44
N GLU A 54 23.38 -9.19 -10.11
CA GLU A 54 24.14 -8.42 -9.12
C GLU A 54 25.31 -7.63 -9.74
N SER A 55 25.50 -7.66 -11.07
CA SER A 55 26.60 -6.95 -11.73
C SER A 55 26.13 -5.76 -12.56
N GLU A 56 26.65 -4.60 -12.18
CA GLU A 56 26.50 -3.23 -12.68
C GLU A 56 26.90 -3.00 -14.16
N SER A 57 27.11 -4.07 -14.96
CA SER A 57 27.32 -3.98 -16.40
C SER A 57 26.35 -4.90 -17.14
N TRP A 58 25.20 -4.35 -17.50
CA TRP A 58 24.11 -5.06 -18.17
C TRP A 58 24.48 -5.48 -19.60
N SER A 59 25.25 -6.58 -19.74
CA SER A 59 25.67 -7.16 -21.01
C SER A 59 24.90 -8.43 -21.39
N SER A 60 23.80 -8.77 -20.71
CA SER A 60 22.94 -9.87 -21.16
C SER A 60 22.04 -9.37 -22.29
N ASP A 61 22.44 -9.67 -23.53
CA ASP A 61 21.64 -9.41 -24.74
C ASP A 61 20.33 -10.21 -24.76
N ALA A 62 20.18 -11.21 -23.89
CA ALA A 62 18.96 -12.01 -23.78
C ALA A 62 17.85 -11.24 -23.01
N ALA A 63 16.79 -10.87 -23.72
CA ALA A 63 15.59 -10.23 -23.14
C ALA A 63 15.01 -11.04 -21.95
N ALA A 64 15.08 -12.36 -21.99
CA ALA A 64 14.57 -13.21 -20.91
C ALA A 64 15.32 -13.05 -19.57
N ALA A 65 16.65 -12.87 -19.62
CA ALA A 65 17.44 -12.62 -18.42
C ALA A 65 17.06 -11.27 -17.78
N ARG A 66 16.79 -10.25 -18.62
CA ARG A 66 16.32 -8.93 -18.15
C ARG A 66 14.98 -9.03 -17.44
N PHE A 67 14.02 -9.75 -18.03
CA PHE A 67 12.72 -9.98 -17.39
C PHE A 67 12.87 -10.73 -16.08
N TYR A 68 13.67 -11.80 -16.03
CA TYR A 68 13.90 -12.55 -14.79
C TYR A 68 14.49 -11.66 -13.68
N CYS A 69 15.52 -10.86 -13.99
CA CYS A 69 16.11 -9.98 -13.00
C CYS A 69 15.18 -8.83 -12.58
N ALA A 70 14.44 -8.23 -13.52
CA ALA A 70 13.46 -7.20 -13.22
C ALA A 70 12.36 -7.74 -12.29
N TYR A 71 11.86 -8.95 -12.58
CA TYR A 71 10.92 -9.66 -11.74
C TYR A 71 11.47 -9.92 -10.33
N LYS A 72 12.72 -10.40 -10.23
CA LYS A 72 13.40 -10.61 -8.94
C LYS A 72 13.52 -9.33 -8.12
N LEU A 73 13.82 -8.19 -8.74
CA LEU A 73 13.91 -6.89 -8.06
C LEU A 73 12.54 -6.42 -7.60
N ALA A 74 11.54 -6.42 -8.50
CA ALA A 74 10.19 -6.00 -8.19
C ALA A 74 9.54 -6.82 -7.05
N ASN A 75 10.01 -8.06 -6.87
CA ASN A 75 9.68 -8.99 -5.80
C ASN A 75 9.98 -8.51 -4.38
N GLU A 76 10.95 -7.61 -4.25
CA GLU A 76 11.38 -7.06 -2.97
C GLU A 76 10.30 -6.12 -2.38
N GLN A 77 9.35 -5.68 -3.21
CA GLN A 77 8.23 -4.79 -2.83
C GLN A 77 8.70 -3.45 -2.25
N ASP A 78 9.88 -3.01 -2.68
CA ASP A 78 10.49 -1.73 -2.34
C ASP A 78 10.42 -0.77 -3.54
N ALA A 79 10.24 0.53 -3.28
CA ALA A 79 10.03 1.53 -4.33
C ALA A 79 11.26 1.69 -5.25
N ASP A 80 12.48 1.64 -4.70
CA ASP A 80 13.72 1.75 -5.46
C ASP A 80 13.94 0.49 -6.32
N LYS A 81 13.57 -0.68 -5.78
CA LYS A 81 13.68 -1.96 -6.49
C LYS A 81 12.67 -2.07 -7.62
N LEU A 82 11.44 -1.59 -7.40
CA LEU A 82 10.44 -1.47 -8.45
C LEU A 82 10.88 -0.50 -9.55
N HIS A 83 11.50 0.62 -9.19
CA HIS A 83 12.08 1.54 -10.16
C HIS A 83 13.18 0.89 -11.00
N GLN A 84 14.14 0.20 -10.38
CA GLN A 84 15.19 -0.53 -11.09
C GLN A 84 14.60 -1.60 -12.02
N ALA A 85 13.55 -2.31 -11.58
CA ALA A 85 12.84 -3.26 -12.42
C ALA A 85 12.22 -2.60 -13.66
N ILE A 86 11.57 -1.44 -13.50
CA ILE A 86 10.99 -0.64 -14.59
C ILE A 86 12.08 -0.23 -15.59
N GLU A 87 13.20 0.30 -15.11
CA GLU A 87 14.30 0.73 -15.98
C GLU A 87 14.81 -0.43 -16.84
N LEU A 88 15.00 -1.61 -16.24
CA LEU A 88 15.48 -2.81 -16.95
C LEU A 88 14.58 -3.20 -18.12
N VAL A 89 13.27 -3.27 -17.92
CA VAL A 89 12.33 -3.69 -18.98
C VAL A 89 12.00 -2.55 -19.96
N ASN A 90 12.21 -1.28 -19.58
CA ASN A 90 12.00 -0.13 -20.46
C ASN A 90 13.12 0.04 -21.49
N THR A 91 14.31 -0.53 -21.25
CA THR A 91 15.41 -0.53 -22.23
C THR A 91 15.10 -1.27 -23.53
N LEU A 92 14.03 -2.07 -23.57
CA LEU A 92 13.66 -2.83 -24.75
C LEU A 92 13.14 -1.92 -25.87
N PRO A 93 13.67 -2.02 -27.10
CA PRO A 93 13.20 -1.26 -28.24
C PRO A 93 11.69 -1.41 -28.49
N THR A 94 11.06 -0.39 -29.08
CA THR A 94 9.61 -0.38 -29.36
C THR A 94 9.17 -1.46 -30.35
N ASP A 95 10.05 -1.87 -31.26
CA ASP A 95 9.85 -2.97 -32.22
C ASP A 95 10.13 -4.36 -31.61
N HIS A 96 10.58 -4.42 -30.36
CA HIS A 96 10.88 -5.68 -29.71
C HIS A 96 9.59 -6.50 -29.49
N PRO A 97 9.56 -7.78 -29.83
CA PRO A 97 8.34 -8.59 -29.73
C PRO A 97 7.83 -8.87 -28.29
N LEU A 98 8.63 -8.61 -27.26
CA LEU A 98 8.19 -8.57 -25.85
C LEU A 98 7.83 -7.17 -25.34
N ARG A 99 7.79 -6.15 -26.21
CA ARG A 99 7.55 -4.76 -25.80
C ARG A 99 6.21 -4.59 -25.09
N ARG A 100 5.15 -5.25 -25.59
CA ARG A 100 3.81 -5.21 -24.97
C ARG A 100 3.81 -5.74 -23.53
N ASP A 101 4.58 -6.78 -23.26
CA ASP A 101 4.71 -7.34 -21.91
C ASP A 101 5.52 -6.42 -21.00
N SER A 102 6.61 -5.81 -21.51
CA SER A 102 7.34 -4.76 -20.80
C SER A 102 6.43 -3.60 -20.41
N ASP A 103 5.66 -3.04 -21.36
CA ASP A 103 4.78 -1.89 -21.09
C ASP A 103 3.72 -2.21 -20.03
N ARG A 104 3.19 -3.45 -20.03
CA ARG A 104 2.30 -3.92 -18.96
C ARG A 104 3.00 -3.92 -17.61
N LEU A 105 4.20 -4.51 -17.51
CA LEU A 105 4.97 -4.58 -16.27
C LEU A 105 5.34 -3.19 -15.75
N ILE A 106 5.78 -2.30 -16.64
CA ILE A 106 6.09 -0.91 -16.31
C ILE A 106 4.88 -0.22 -15.68
N SER A 107 3.69 -0.40 -16.28
CA SER A 107 2.44 0.13 -15.73
C SER A 107 2.13 -0.46 -14.35
N LEU A 108 2.25 -1.78 -14.17
CA LEU A 108 2.00 -2.46 -12.89
C LEU A 108 2.95 -1.99 -11.78
N TRP A 109 4.25 -1.91 -12.08
CA TRP A 109 5.29 -1.47 -11.14
C TRP A 109 5.16 0.00 -10.78
N SER A 110 4.84 0.86 -11.74
CA SER A 110 4.56 2.27 -11.46
C SER A 110 3.37 2.44 -10.52
N GLN A 111 2.34 1.59 -10.66
CA GLN A 111 1.17 1.59 -9.76
C GLN A 111 1.52 1.05 -8.37
N ALA A 112 2.46 0.10 -8.31
CA ALA A 112 3.01 -0.38 -7.04
C ALA A 112 3.75 0.73 -6.29
N ILE A 113 4.63 1.48 -6.98
CA ILE A 113 5.33 2.63 -6.39
C ILE A 113 4.33 3.67 -5.89
N LEU A 114 3.30 4.02 -6.68
CA LEU A 114 2.29 4.99 -6.28
C LEU A 114 1.50 4.54 -5.02
N ARG A 115 1.21 3.24 -4.87
CA ARG A 115 0.56 2.71 -3.65
C ARG A 115 1.47 2.75 -2.43
N LEU A 116 2.75 2.42 -2.59
CA LEU A 116 3.73 2.54 -1.51
C LEU A 116 3.85 4.00 -1.07
N ALA A 117 3.86 4.93 -2.03
CA ALA A 117 3.85 6.36 -1.77
C ALA A 117 2.58 6.81 -1.02
N GLU A 118 1.39 6.38 -1.46
CA GLU A 118 0.14 6.68 -0.75
C GLU A 118 0.18 6.14 0.69
N ASN A 119 0.58 4.89 0.91
CA ASN A 119 0.69 4.33 2.26
C ASN A 119 1.68 5.13 3.13
N THR A 120 2.83 5.49 2.57
CA THR A 120 3.84 6.33 3.25
C THR A 120 3.27 7.71 3.61
N PHE A 121 2.46 8.30 2.73
CA PHE A 121 1.74 9.54 3.02
C PHE A 121 0.74 9.34 4.17
N GLN A 122 -0.06 8.27 4.15
CA GLN A 122 -1.03 7.95 5.20
C GLN A 122 -0.37 7.69 6.56
N GLU A 123 0.84 7.16 6.59
CA GLU A 123 1.68 6.95 7.78
C GLU A 123 2.27 8.26 8.34
N GLY A 124 2.27 9.35 7.57
CA GLY A 124 2.72 10.67 8.02
C GLY A 124 4.04 11.13 7.42
N ASP A 125 4.58 10.46 6.40
CA ASP A 125 5.82 10.87 5.73
C ASP A 125 5.53 11.38 4.31
N LEU A 126 5.07 12.63 4.23
CA LEU A 126 4.80 13.29 2.94
C LEU A 126 6.07 13.38 2.08
N ALA A 127 7.22 13.71 2.67
CA ALA A 127 8.45 13.93 1.93
C ALA A 127 8.87 12.66 1.18
N LYS A 128 8.91 11.53 1.90
CA LYS A 128 9.24 10.24 1.32
C LYS A 128 8.19 9.79 0.29
N ALA A 129 6.90 10.04 0.53
CA ALA A 129 5.84 9.73 -0.43
C ALA A 129 6.03 10.49 -1.76
N VAL A 130 6.32 11.79 -1.69
CA VAL A 130 6.59 12.62 -2.88
C VAL A 130 7.87 12.19 -3.59
N ASP A 131 8.90 11.79 -2.85
CA ASP A 131 10.14 11.27 -3.44
C ASP A 131 9.93 9.94 -4.16
N MET A 132 9.11 9.04 -3.62
CA MET A 132 8.71 7.80 -4.31
C MET A 132 8.00 8.08 -5.64
N VAL A 133 7.16 9.11 -5.73
CA VAL A 133 6.50 9.49 -7.00
C VAL A 133 7.52 9.87 -8.08
N LYS A 134 8.65 10.48 -7.70
CA LYS A 134 9.72 10.86 -8.66
C LYS A 134 10.44 9.65 -9.26
N LEU A 135 10.33 8.48 -8.63
CA LEU A 135 10.86 7.22 -9.18
C LEU A 135 10.03 6.72 -10.38
N ILE A 136 8.80 7.21 -10.57
CA ILE A 136 7.97 6.82 -11.71
C ILE A 136 8.47 7.58 -12.96
N PRO A 137 8.84 6.89 -14.05
CA PRO A 137 9.33 7.58 -15.24
C PRO A 137 8.30 8.54 -15.86
N ASN A 138 8.74 9.76 -16.16
CA ASN A 138 7.88 10.88 -16.57
C ASN A 138 7.18 10.73 -17.93
N HIS A 139 7.68 9.86 -18.81
CA HIS A 139 7.12 9.64 -20.14
C HIS A 139 5.93 8.67 -20.13
N LEU A 140 5.66 8.02 -19.00
CA LEU A 140 4.55 7.10 -18.87
C LEU A 140 3.26 7.87 -18.60
N THR A 141 2.14 7.39 -19.16
CA THR A 141 0.81 7.99 -18.94
C THR A 141 0.44 8.06 -17.45
N ILE A 142 0.89 7.07 -16.67
CA ILE A 142 0.66 7.02 -15.23
C ILE A 142 1.38 8.12 -14.44
N TYR A 143 2.45 8.70 -14.97
CA TYR A 143 3.16 9.76 -14.27
C TYR A 143 2.26 10.96 -14.01
N GLN A 144 1.37 11.31 -14.96
CA GLN A 144 0.41 12.41 -14.76
C GLN A 144 -0.51 12.15 -13.56
N LEU A 145 -1.01 10.92 -13.43
CA LEU A 145 -1.82 10.50 -12.29
C LEU A 145 -1.03 10.57 -10.98
N ALA A 146 0.23 10.14 -10.99
CA ALA A 146 1.09 10.16 -9.80
C ALA A 146 1.45 11.60 -9.37
N ASP A 147 1.74 12.49 -10.32
CA ASP A 147 2.02 13.91 -10.09
C ASP A 147 0.79 14.63 -9.52
N ASP A 148 -0.40 14.38 -10.07
CA ASP A 148 -1.64 14.95 -9.55
C ASP A 148 -1.95 14.45 -8.12
N ARG A 149 -1.67 13.19 -7.82
CA ARG A 149 -1.78 12.66 -6.45
C ARG A 149 -0.80 13.32 -5.50
N SER A 150 0.46 13.47 -5.89
CA SER A 150 1.47 14.19 -5.11
C SER A 150 1.03 15.62 -4.75
N LYS A 151 0.45 16.37 -5.71
CA LYS A 151 -0.11 17.71 -5.45
C LYS A 151 -1.30 17.67 -4.48
N GLN A 152 -2.18 16.69 -4.60
CA GLN A 152 -3.30 16.51 -3.66
C GLN A 152 -2.79 16.26 -2.24
N TRP A 153 -1.80 15.38 -2.07
CA TRP A 153 -1.19 15.11 -0.77
C TRP A 153 -0.57 16.35 -0.14
N GLN A 154 0.17 17.15 -0.93
CA GLN A 154 0.73 18.42 -0.47
C GLN A 154 -0.35 19.41 -0.01
N SER A 155 -1.47 19.49 -0.75
CA SER A 155 -2.61 20.34 -0.39
C SER A 155 -3.28 19.87 0.91
N ILE A 156 -3.52 18.56 1.04
CA ILE A 156 -4.06 17.95 2.26
C ILE A 156 -3.14 18.24 3.45
N TRP A 157 -1.83 18.07 3.27
CA TRP A 157 -0.84 18.28 4.32
C TRP A 157 -0.81 19.74 4.79
N SER A 158 -0.72 20.70 3.87
CA SER A 158 -0.72 22.13 4.20
C SER A 158 -2.01 22.56 4.91
N LYS A 159 -3.17 22.03 4.49
CA LYS A 159 -4.43 22.25 5.18
C LYS A 159 -4.41 21.68 6.60
N SER A 160 -3.87 20.49 6.77
CA SER A 160 -3.75 19.82 8.08
C SER A 160 -2.84 20.62 9.03
N GLU A 161 -1.68 21.07 8.56
CA GLU A 161 -0.77 21.92 9.33
C GLU A 161 -1.43 23.24 9.75
N THR A 162 -2.23 23.84 8.87
CA THR A 162 -2.98 25.06 9.18
C THR A 162 -4.03 24.81 10.28
N ILE A 163 -4.75 23.69 10.21
CA ILE A 163 -5.73 23.30 11.24
C ILE A 163 -5.03 23.05 12.57
N TYR A 164 -3.92 22.30 12.53
CA TYR A 164 -3.13 21.96 13.72
C TYR A 164 -2.62 23.23 14.40
N LYS A 165 -1.98 24.12 13.63
CA LYS A 165 -1.48 25.40 14.13
C LYS A 165 -2.59 26.27 14.71
N ALA A 166 -3.71 26.40 14.00
CA ALA A 166 -4.85 27.18 14.49
C ALA A 166 -5.39 26.63 15.83
N SER A 167 -5.33 25.32 16.04
CA SER A 167 -5.70 24.70 17.32
C SER A 167 -4.65 24.94 18.40
N THR A 168 -3.35 24.79 18.11
CA THR A 168 -2.28 25.04 19.09
C THR A 168 -2.23 26.50 19.52
N ASP A 169 -2.42 27.45 18.59
CA ASP A 169 -2.48 28.89 18.88
C ASP A 169 -3.63 29.22 19.86
N LEU A 170 -4.73 28.46 19.80
CA LEU A 170 -5.85 28.58 20.74
C LEU A 170 -5.49 28.03 22.13
N VAL A 171 -4.70 26.94 22.21
CA VAL A 171 -4.23 26.35 23.47
C VAL A 171 -3.24 27.26 24.18
N GLU A 172 -2.33 27.91 23.43
CA GLU A 172 -1.34 28.84 23.97
C GLU A 172 -1.97 30.12 24.51
N SER A 173 -3.19 30.45 24.08
CA SER A 173 -3.88 31.62 24.58
C SER A 173 -4.29 31.45 26.06
N ASP A 174 -4.22 32.53 26.85
CA ASP A 174 -4.46 32.47 28.30
C ASP A 174 -5.93 32.17 28.68
N ASP A 175 -6.83 32.06 27.69
CA ASP A 175 -8.26 31.94 27.91
C ASP A 175 -8.69 30.47 28.13
N ARG A 176 -9.43 30.23 29.22
CA ARG A 176 -9.93 28.90 29.60
C ARG A 176 -11.00 28.38 28.64
N ASP A 177 -11.84 29.27 28.11
CA ASP A 177 -12.99 28.91 27.29
C ASP A 177 -12.58 28.49 25.87
N LYS A 178 -11.33 28.78 25.47
CA LYS A 178 -10.78 28.45 24.16
C LYS A 178 -10.28 27.02 24.03
N SER A 179 -10.16 26.27 25.13
CA SER A 179 -9.80 24.84 25.10
C SER A 179 -10.81 24.02 24.30
N TYR A 180 -12.11 24.31 24.47
CA TYR A 180 -13.18 23.70 23.69
C TYR A 180 -13.09 24.05 22.20
N LEU A 181 -12.76 25.32 21.89
CA LEU A 181 -12.59 25.77 20.51
C LEU A 181 -11.38 25.12 19.84
N ALA A 182 -10.28 24.93 20.59
CA ALA A 182 -9.09 24.22 20.12
C ALA A 182 -9.42 22.77 19.73
N LEU A 183 -10.13 22.03 20.58
CA LEU A 183 -10.59 20.67 20.27
C LEU A 183 -11.58 20.63 19.11
N THR A 184 -12.48 21.61 19.02
CA THR A 184 -13.42 21.73 17.89
C THR A 184 -12.66 21.92 16.58
N LYS A 185 -11.62 22.76 16.59
CA LYS A 185 -10.75 22.94 15.41
C LYS A 185 -9.97 21.68 15.09
N ALA A 186 -9.45 20.99 16.10
CA ALA A 186 -8.72 19.73 15.96
C ALA A 186 -9.56 18.65 15.23
N LYS A 187 -10.87 18.58 15.48
CA LYS A 187 -11.76 17.61 14.82
C LYS A 187 -11.77 17.71 13.30
N GLU A 188 -11.48 18.89 12.73
CA GLU A 188 -11.38 19.05 11.28
C GLU A 188 -10.27 18.18 10.66
N LEU A 189 -9.24 17.77 11.45
CA LEU A 189 -8.16 16.89 10.99
C LEU A 189 -8.67 15.51 10.55
N TRP A 190 -9.78 15.02 11.08
CA TRP A 190 -10.33 13.72 10.73
C TRP A 190 -10.88 13.63 9.32
N HIS A 191 -11.24 14.79 8.76
CA HIS A 191 -11.85 14.91 7.44
C HIS A 191 -10.85 15.37 6.39
N VAL A 192 -9.57 15.52 6.76
CA VAL A 192 -8.54 16.02 5.85
C VAL A 192 -8.09 14.96 4.84
N GLY A 193 -8.39 13.68 5.10
CA GLY A 193 -8.11 12.56 4.20
C GLY A 193 -6.73 11.91 4.41
N ASN A 194 -6.14 12.08 5.60
CA ASN A 194 -4.88 11.47 5.98
C ASN A 194 -4.97 10.79 7.35
N HIS A 195 -4.60 9.52 7.44
CA HIS A 195 -4.72 8.71 8.66
C HIS A 195 -3.85 9.25 9.80
N TYR A 196 -2.59 9.59 9.54
CA TYR A 196 -1.68 10.17 10.53
C TYR A 196 -2.24 11.46 11.17
N TRP A 197 -2.79 12.36 10.36
CA TRP A 197 -3.39 13.60 10.86
C TRP A 197 -4.68 13.36 11.65
N GLY A 198 -5.53 12.45 11.18
CA GLY A 198 -6.81 12.12 11.82
C GLY A 198 -6.69 11.28 13.09
N THR A 199 -5.58 10.57 13.29
CA THR A 199 -5.35 9.72 14.45
C THR A 199 -4.26 10.29 15.36
N THR A 200 -3.00 10.16 14.94
CA THR A 200 -1.82 10.44 15.75
C THR A 200 -1.73 11.91 16.13
N LYS A 201 -1.78 12.81 15.14
CA LYS A 201 -1.68 14.26 15.42
C LYS A 201 -2.89 14.80 16.16
N TYR A 202 -4.06 14.28 15.85
CA TYR A 202 -5.27 14.63 16.58
C TYR A 202 -5.18 14.21 18.06
N GLN A 203 -4.70 13.00 18.36
CA GLN A 203 -4.49 12.53 19.74
C GLN A 203 -3.45 13.36 20.48
N GLU A 204 -2.32 13.66 19.83
CA GLU A 204 -1.27 14.54 20.37
C GLU A 204 -1.87 15.89 20.79
N LEU A 205 -2.65 16.50 19.91
CA LEU A 205 -3.29 17.78 20.15
C LEU A 205 -4.35 17.72 21.26
N ALA A 206 -5.15 16.66 21.30
CA ALA A 206 -6.13 16.45 22.37
C ALA A 206 -5.45 16.32 23.74
N TYR A 207 -4.31 15.61 23.80
CA TYR A 207 -3.50 15.52 25.01
C TYR A 207 -2.89 16.88 25.41
N LEU A 208 -2.39 17.67 24.45
CA LEU A 208 -1.85 19.00 24.72
C LEU A 208 -2.91 19.94 25.30
N VAL A 209 -4.12 19.95 24.73
CA VAL A 209 -5.23 20.73 25.27
C VAL A 209 -5.54 20.32 26.71
N GLN A 210 -5.55 19.01 26.98
CA GLN A 210 -5.83 18.47 28.30
C GLN A 210 -4.76 18.86 29.33
N ASP A 211 -3.48 18.66 29.00
CA ASP A 211 -2.37 18.99 29.87
C ASP A 211 -2.33 20.50 30.18
N ALA A 212 -2.58 21.35 29.17
CA ALA A 212 -2.69 22.79 29.36
C ALA A 212 -3.84 23.16 30.30
N LYS A 213 -5.00 22.49 30.18
CA LYS A 213 -6.16 22.68 31.08
C LYS A 213 -5.79 22.30 32.52
N GLU A 214 -5.22 21.12 32.74
CA GLU A 214 -4.85 20.64 34.09
C GLU A 214 -3.82 21.54 34.77
N LYS A 215 -2.80 21.99 34.04
CA LYS A 215 -1.78 22.90 34.57
C LYS A 215 -2.37 24.24 35.00
N LYS A 216 -3.28 24.81 34.20
CA LYS A 216 -3.98 26.05 34.58
C LYS A 216 -4.85 25.85 35.82
N GLU A 217 -5.56 24.73 35.94
CA GLU A 217 -6.34 24.41 37.14
C GLU A 217 -5.46 24.29 38.40
N GLN A 218 -4.29 23.64 38.29
CA GLN A 218 -3.34 23.53 39.40
C GLN A 218 -2.77 24.90 39.80
N GLN A 219 -2.41 25.74 38.82
CA GLN A 219 -1.89 27.07 39.08
C GLN A 219 -2.91 27.94 39.82
N GLN A 220 -4.18 27.90 39.42
CA GLN A 220 -5.26 28.61 40.09
C GLN A 220 -5.48 28.10 41.53
N LYS A 221 -5.42 26.78 41.75
CA LYS A 221 -5.49 26.20 43.11
C LYS A 221 -4.35 26.71 43.99
N MET A 222 -3.11 26.66 43.51
CA MET A 222 -1.96 27.18 44.26
C MET A 222 -2.08 28.67 44.53
N GLU A 223 -2.54 29.47 43.56
CA GLU A 223 -2.72 30.92 43.75
C GLU A 223 -3.83 31.23 44.75
N ALA A 224 -4.95 30.51 44.70
CA ALA A 224 -6.04 30.63 45.67
C ALA A 224 -5.57 30.27 47.09
N GLU A 225 -4.82 29.16 47.23
CA GLU A 225 -4.22 28.77 48.51
C GLU A 225 -3.22 29.82 49.03
N LEU A 226 -2.39 30.40 48.15
CA LEU A 226 -1.42 31.43 48.53
C LEU A 226 -2.12 32.72 48.97
N LYS A 227 -3.14 33.16 48.23
CA LYS A 227 -3.98 34.32 48.58
C LYS A 227 -4.68 34.11 49.90
N ALA A 228 -5.25 32.93 50.11
CA ALA A 228 -5.91 32.56 51.35
C ALA A 228 -4.97 32.52 52.57
N LYS A 229 -3.74 32.04 52.39
CA LYS A 229 -2.70 32.07 53.43
C LYS A 229 -2.21 33.51 53.69
N ALA A 230 -2.12 34.35 52.65
CA ALA A 230 -1.73 35.75 52.77
C ALA A 230 -2.78 36.62 53.49
N THR A 231 -4.07 36.28 53.38
CA THR A 231 -5.16 36.95 54.12
C THR A 231 -5.34 36.42 55.55
N ALA A 232 -4.59 35.39 55.98
CA ALA A 232 -4.71 34.75 57.30
C ALA A 232 -3.75 35.31 58.38
N ILE A 233 -3.49 36.63 58.38
CA ILE A 233 -2.85 37.35 59.51
C ILE A 233 -3.92 38.29 60.10
N PRO A 234 -4.13 38.27 61.43
CA PRO A 234 -5.42 38.07 62.14
C PRO A 234 -6.42 39.22 61.88
N GLU A 235 -7.74 39.05 61.83
CA GLU A 235 -8.68 38.08 62.40
C GLU A 235 -9.95 38.12 61.51
N ALA A 236 -10.68 37.00 61.46
CA ALA A 236 -12.03 36.88 60.87
C ALA A 236 -12.17 36.95 59.33
N ASN A 237 -11.79 35.89 58.62
CA ASN A 237 -12.68 35.34 57.58
C ASN A 237 -12.34 33.89 57.20
N ILE A 238 -12.83 32.92 57.98
CA ILE A 238 -12.77 31.48 57.62
C ILE A 238 -13.86 31.16 56.55
N SER A 239 -14.82 32.06 56.31
CA SER A 239 -15.92 31.84 55.37
C SER A 239 -15.54 32.03 53.90
N SER A 240 -14.56 32.88 53.58
CA SER A 240 -14.18 33.18 52.19
C SER A 240 -13.35 32.07 51.53
N LEU A 241 -12.54 31.35 52.32
CA LEU A 241 -11.79 30.15 51.92
C LEU A 241 -12.74 28.97 51.64
N ASP A 242 -13.73 28.76 52.52
CA ASP A 242 -14.76 27.74 52.34
C ASP A 242 -15.63 28.04 51.10
N GLN A 243 -15.96 29.32 50.85
CA GLN A 243 -16.71 29.72 49.66
C GLN A 243 -15.92 29.54 48.35
N SER A 244 -14.61 29.81 48.33
CA SER A 244 -13.77 29.55 47.14
C SER A 244 -13.62 28.06 46.87
N ASP A 245 -13.42 27.25 47.91
CA ASP A 245 -13.29 25.80 47.79
C ASP A 245 -14.62 25.13 47.37
N GLN A 246 -15.75 25.62 47.90
CA GLN A 246 -17.09 25.17 47.48
C GLN A 246 -17.40 25.54 46.03
N SER A 247 -17.02 26.75 45.59
CA SER A 247 -17.21 27.18 44.20
C SER A 247 -16.39 26.35 43.23
N LEU A 248 -15.15 26.00 43.61
CA LEU A 248 -14.28 25.16 42.80
C LEU A 248 -14.79 23.72 42.70
N LYS A 249 -15.24 23.13 43.83
CA LYS A 249 -15.85 21.79 43.84
C LYS A 249 -17.13 21.74 43.01
N LYS A 250 -18.00 22.74 43.15
CA LYS A 250 -19.23 22.83 42.36
C LYS A 250 -18.93 22.92 40.87
N TRP A 251 -17.94 23.72 40.48
CA TRP A 251 -17.51 23.82 39.09
C TRP A 251 -16.87 22.52 38.56
N GLN A 252 -16.05 21.84 39.37
CA GLN A 252 -15.49 20.52 38.99
C GLN A 252 -16.61 19.51 38.75
N GLN A 253 -17.62 19.52 39.61
CA GLN A 253 -18.78 18.63 39.49
C GLN A 253 -19.64 18.96 38.26
N GLU A 254 -19.81 20.24 37.92
CA GLU A 254 -20.46 20.67 36.67
C GLU A 254 -19.71 20.16 35.42
N GLN A 255 -18.37 20.14 35.44
CA GLN A 255 -17.58 19.58 34.35
C GLN A 255 -17.68 18.06 34.28
N ASP A 256 -17.60 17.36 35.41
CA ASP A 256 -17.76 15.91 35.47
C ASP A 256 -19.14 15.50 34.93
N ASP A 257 -20.18 16.28 35.19
CA ASP A 257 -21.53 16.05 34.67
C ASP A 257 -21.61 16.28 33.14
N LEU A 258 -20.94 17.31 32.62
CA LEU A 258 -20.85 17.58 31.17
C LEU A 258 -20.12 16.46 30.43
N ASP A 259 -19.00 16.01 30.98
CA ASP A 259 -18.19 14.96 30.41
C ASP A 259 -18.87 13.59 30.49
N LEU A 260 -19.58 13.32 31.59
CA LEU A 260 -20.43 12.15 31.69
C LEU A 260 -21.56 12.18 30.64
N ALA A 261 -22.15 13.35 30.39
CA ALA A 261 -23.15 13.51 29.35
C ALA A 261 -22.57 13.28 27.94
N GLN A 262 -21.37 13.81 27.66
CA GLN A 262 -20.64 13.57 26.41
C GLN A 262 -20.28 12.09 26.24
N LEU A 263 -19.78 11.43 27.27
CA LEU A 263 -19.46 10.00 27.24
C LEU A 263 -20.71 9.15 26.98
N LYS A 264 -21.84 9.48 27.61
CA LYS A 264 -23.14 8.82 27.35
C LYS A 264 -23.60 9.04 25.91
N LYS A 265 -23.46 10.26 25.39
CA LYS A 265 -23.78 10.58 23.99
C LYS A 265 -22.89 9.81 23.03
N ALA A 266 -21.59 9.76 23.27
CA ALA A 266 -20.62 8.99 22.51
C ALA A 266 -21.01 7.50 22.44
N LYS A 267 -21.25 6.87 23.60
CA LYS A 267 -21.70 5.46 23.67
C LYS A 267 -23.01 5.22 22.92
N LYS A 268 -23.95 6.18 22.97
CA LYS A 268 -25.22 6.09 22.24
C LYS A 268 -25.01 6.15 20.74
N LEU A 269 -24.16 7.05 20.24
CA LEU A 269 -23.83 7.12 18.82
C LEU A 269 -23.17 5.81 18.35
N ALA A 270 -22.20 5.29 19.12
CA ALA A 270 -21.51 4.05 18.79
C ALA A 270 -22.41 2.81 18.80
N SER A 271 -23.61 2.87 19.39
CA SER A 271 -24.50 1.71 19.53
C SER A 271 -24.97 1.10 18.20
N SER A 272 -24.96 1.88 17.11
CA SER A 272 -25.33 1.40 15.79
C SER A 272 -24.23 0.59 15.11
N GLY A 273 -22.96 0.78 15.50
CA GLY A 273 -21.78 0.18 14.87
C GLY A 273 -21.49 0.63 13.44
N LYS A 274 -22.18 1.65 12.92
CA LYS A 274 -21.91 2.20 11.57
C LYS A 274 -20.67 3.10 11.60
N ASN A 275 -19.89 3.14 10.52
CA ASN A 275 -18.67 3.96 10.47
C ASN A 275 -18.94 5.44 10.73
N ASP A 276 -20.01 6.02 10.17
CA ASP A 276 -20.35 7.43 10.41
C ASP A 276 -20.70 7.68 11.89
N ASP A 277 -21.51 6.81 12.48
CA ASP A 277 -21.93 6.94 13.88
C ASP A 277 -20.78 6.64 14.86
N LEU A 278 -19.89 5.70 14.53
CA LEU A 278 -18.66 5.43 15.28
C LEU A 278 -17.72 6.64 15.21
N ARG A 279 -17.62 7.29 14.04
CA ARG A 279 -16.85 8.52 13.89
C ARG A 279 -17.41 9.63 14.80
N ASP A 280 -18.72 9.85 14.77
CA ASP A 280 -19.37 10.81 15.65
C ASP A 280 -19.22 10.45 17.13
N ALA A 281 -19.28 9.16 17.48
CA ALA A 281 -19.05 8.69 18.84
C ALA A 281 -17.64 8.99 19.34
N ILE A 282 -16.63 8.70 18.54
CA ILE A 282 -15.24 8.99 18.86
C ILE A 282 -15.08 10.51 19.02
N ASN A 283 -15.69 11.33 18.14
CA ASN A 283 -15.63 12.79 18.20
C ASN A 283 -16.20 13.35 19.51
N GLU A 284 -17.28 12.75 20.04
CA GLU A 284 -17.86 13.11 21.34
C GLU A 284 -16.98 12.60 22.50
N ALA A 285 -16.41 11.40 22.39
CA ALA A 285 -15.55 10.84 23.43
C ALA A 285 -14.25 11.63 23.62
N TYR A 286 -13.68 12.21 22.57
CA TYR A 286 -12.49 13.06 22.71
C TYR A 286 -12.75 14.41 23.40
N MET A 287 -14.02 14.80 23.54
CA MET A 287 -14.37 16.01 24.31
C MET A 287 -14.35 15.74 25.82
N VAL A 288 -14.35 14.47 26.23
CA VAL A 288 -14.24 14.06 27.62
C VAL A 288 -12.81 14.31 28.10
N THR A 289 -12.69 15.24 29.04
CA THR A 289 -11.42 15.82 29.52
C THR A 289 -11.23 15.66 31.04
N SER A 290 -12.23 15.22 31.76
CA SER A 290 -12.21 15.02 33.21
C SER A 290 -11.53 13.70 33.55
N LYS A 291 -10.64 13.74 34.57
CA LYS A 291 -9.88 12.57 35.03
C LYS A 291 -10.71 11.30 35.26
N PRO A 292 -11.91 11.36 35.88
CA PRO A 292 -12.70 10.16 36.15
C PRO A 292 -13.14 9.41 34.89
N TYR A 293 -13.36 10.12 33.77
CA TYR A 293 -13.97 9.55 32.56
C TYR A 293 -13.00 9.48 31.37
N TYR A 294 -11.86 10.18 31.44
CA TYR A 294 -10.87 10.23 30.37
C TYR A 294 -10.33 8.86 29.99
N GLU A 295 -9.89 8.05 30.96
CA GLU A 295 -9.35 6.71 30.67
C GLU A 295 -10.38 5.81 29.97
N GLU A 296 -11.64 5.91 30.39
CA GLU A 296 -12.72 5.16 29.77
C GLU A 296 -12.97 5.66 28.34
N ALA A 297 -13.01 6.97 28.13
CA ALA A 297 -13.15 7.58 26.82
C ALA A 297 -12.04 7.12 25.86
N GLN A 298 -10.78 7.14 26.29
CA GLN A 298 -9.64 6.71 25.46
C GLN A 298 -9.72 5.22 25.08
N LYS A 299 -10.14 4.35 26.01
CA LYS A 299 -10.36 2.92 25.71
C LYS A 299 -11.47 2.71 24.68
N LEU A 300 -12.57 3.46 24.80
CA LEU A 300 -13.68 3.40 23.84
C LEU A 300 -13.27 3.92 22.46
N ILE A 301 -12.55 5.03 22.43
CA ILE A 301 -11.96 5.61 21.21
C ILE A 301 -11.12 4.57 20.47
N ALA A 302 -10.16 3.94 21.15
CA ALA A 302 -9.28 2.96 20.53
C ALA A 302 -10.07 1.74 19.99
N ASN A 303 -11.07 1.29 20.74
CA ASN A 303 -11.94 0.19 20.31
C ASN A 303 -12.76 0.57 19.06
N TRP A 304 -13.40 1.74 19.06
CA TRP A 304 -14.21 2.19 17.93
C TRP A 304 -13.35 2.49 16.69
N GLN A 305 -12.14 3.02 16.86
CA GLN A 305 -11.16 3.17 15.77
C GLN A 305 -10.85 1.82 15.13
N GLN A 306 -10.54 0.81 15.94
CA GLN A 306 -10.31 -0.55 15.46
C GLN A 306 -11.55 -1.15 14.78
N GLN A 307 -12.76 -0.86 15.26
CA GLN A 307 -13.99 -1.30 14.60
C GLN A 307 -14.18 -0.67 13.22
N MET A 308 -13.92 0.63 13.09
CA MET A 308 -13.99 1.33 11.80
C MET A 308 -12.96 0.78 10.81
N GLU A 309 -11.70 0.62 11.24
CA GLU A 309 -10.64 0.01 10.42
C GLU A 309 -11.06 -1.38 9.94
N ASN A 310 -11.55 -2.22 10.85
CA ASN A 310 -12.04 -3.56 10.50
C ASN A 310 -13.23 -3.52 9.53
N ALA A 311 -14.14 -2.55 9.65
CA ALA A 311 -15.29 -2.41 8.76
C ALA A 311 -14.87 -1.94 7.35
N GLU A 312 -13.92 -1.02 7.27
CA GLU A 312 -13.31 -0.57 6.02
C GLU A 312 -12.58 -1.73 5.35
N ASP A 313 -11.76 -2.48 6.08
CA ASP A 313 -11.08 -3.68 5.60
C ASP A 313 -12.07 -4.74 5.12
N ARG A 314 -13.20 -4.95 5.82
CA ARG A 314 -14.27 -5.89 5.38
C ARG A 314 -14.86 -5.46 4.05
N SER A 315 -15.11 -4.16 3.90
CA SER A 315 -15.68 -3.59 2.67
C SER A 315 -14.70 -3.75 1.50
N SER A 316 -13.42 -3.44 1.71
CA SER A 316 -12.35 -3.63 0.72
C SER A 316 -12.19 -5.10 0.34
N LEU A 317 -12.13 -5.99 1.33
CA LEU A 317 -12.03 -7.43 1.08
C LEU A 317 -13.26 -7.99 0.35
N LYS A 318 -14.46 -7.44 0.60
CA LYS A 318 -15.67 -7.81 -0.14
C LYS A 318 -15.58 -7.38 -1.60
N ARG A 319 -15.21 -6.12 -1.88
CA ARG A 319 -15.02 -5.64 -3.25
C ARG A 319 -13.97 -6.48 -3.99
N ALA A 320 -12.87 -6.80 -3.32
CA ALA A 320 -11.85 -7.71 -3.84
C ALA A 320 -12.46 -9.07 -4.25
N LYS A 321 -13.27 -9.69 -3.37
CA LYS A 321 -13.96 -10.95 -3.69
C LYS A 321 -14.93 -10.82 -4.86
N ASP A 322 -15.69 -9.72 -4.93
CA ASP A 322 -16.64 -9.47 -6.01
C ASP A 322 -15.93 -9.31 -7.36
N LEU A 323 -14.78 -8.64 -7.40
CA LEU A 323 -13.90 -8.56 -8.57
C LEU A 323 -13.38 -9.94 -8.97
N ALA A 324 -12.90 -10.73 -8.01
CA ALA A 324 -12.37 -12.07 -8.28
C ALA A 324 -13.41 -13.05 -8.84
N ASN A 325 -14.71 -12.80 -8.63
CA ASN A 325 -15.79 -13.64 -9.16
C ASN A 325 -15.95 -13.55 -10.68
N GLN A 326 -15.44 -12.49 -11.33
CA GLN A 326 -15.45 -12.37 -12.78
C GLN A 326 -14.57 -13.41 -13.47
N ASN A 327 -13.60 -13.98 -12.72
CA ASN A 327 -12.78 -15.13 -13.10
C ASN A 327 -11.98 -14.95 -14.40
N ASP A 328 -11.66 -13.71 -14.76
CA ASP A 328 -10.66 -13.34 -15.74
C ASP A 328 -9.40 -12.82 -15.04
N ILE A 329 -8.28 -12.82 -15.76
CA ILE A 329 -6.96 -12.48 -15.20
C ILE A 329 -6.95 -11.03 -14.69
N ALA A 330 -7.54 -10.08 -15.43
CA ALA A 330 -7.51 -8.66 -15.07
C ALA A 330 -8.33 -8.37 -13.80
N SER A 331 -9.50 -9.00 -13.65
CA SER A 331 -10.33 -8.85 -12.46
C SER A 331 -9.75 -9.56 -11.24
N LEU A 332 -9.13 -10.72 -11.42
CA LEU A 332 -8.39 -11.41 -10.34
C LEU A 332 -7.18 -10.60 -9.88
N GLU A 333 -6.46 -9.99 -10.81
CA GLU A 333 -5.38 -9.04 -10.52
C GLU A 333 -5.90 -7.86 -9.69
N THR A 334 -6.98 -7.21 -10.14
CA THR A 334 -7.59 -6.07 -9.43
C THR A 334 -8.08 -6.48 -8.03
N ALA A 335 -8.67 -7.66 -7.88
CA ALA A 335 -9.06 -8.23 -6.60
C ALA A 335 -7.88 -8.39 -5.63
N ILE A 336 -6.76 -8.92 -6.12
CA ILE A 336 -5.54 -9.08 -5.34
C ILE A 336 -5.01 -7.71 -4.87
N SER A 337 -4.99 -6.71 -5.74
CA SER A 337 -4.58 -5.34 -5.35
C SER A 337 -5.43 -4.80 -4.21
N GLU A 338 -6.75 -4.91 -4.33
CA GLU A 338 -7.69 -4.42 -3.32
C GLU A 338 -7.48 -5.14 -1.98
N ALA A 339 -7.28 -6.46 -1.99
CA ALA A 339 -7.03 -7.22 -0.76
C ALA A 339 -5.65 -6.93 -0.13
N ARG A 340 -4.64 -6.58 -0.92
CA ARG A 340 -3.29 -6.21 -0.42
C ARG A 340 -3.25 -4.87 0.30
N SER A 341 -4.26 -4.01 0.13
CA SER A 341 -4.39 -2.77 0.90
C SER A 341 -4.61 -3.00 2.40
N ILE A 342 -5.01 -4.23 2.79
CA ILE A 342 -5.16 -4.64 4.17
C ILE A 342 -3.77 -5.02 4.70
N ASN A 343 -3.20 -4.20 5.58
CA ASN A 343 -1.81 -4.31 6.07
C ASN A 343 -1.61 -5.38 7.17
N THR A 344 -0.36 -5.78 7.43
CA THR A 344 0.04 -6.84 8.40
C THR A 344 -0.44 -6.63 9.85
N GLY A 345 -0.77 -5.40 10.23
CA GLY A 345 -1.31 -5.05 11.55
C GLY A 345 -2.83 -5.18 11.67
N HIS A 346 -3.54 -5.35 10.56
CA HIS A 346 -4.99 -5.33 10.53
C HIS A 346 -5.59 -6.72 10.80
N SER A 347 -6.77 -6.77 11.43
CA SER A 347 -7.36 -8.05 11.86
C SER A 347 -7.69 -8.99 10.69
N LEU A 348 -7.95 -8.44 9.52
CA LEU A 348 -8.33 -9.19 8.32
C LEU A 348 -7.16 -9.57 7.41
N TYR A 349 -5.94 -9.15 7.75
CA TYR A 349 -4.74 -9.43 6.97
C TYR A 349 -4.59 -10.91 6.59
N LYS A 350 -4.76 -11.80 7.58
CA LYS A 350 -4.62 -13.25 7.39
C LYS A 350 -5.66 -13.80 6.41
N GLU A 351 -6.87 -13.26 6.42
CA GLU A 351 -7.92 -13.69 5.50
C GLU A 351 -7.67 -13.11 4.10
N ALA A 352 -7.27 -11.85 4.00
CA ALA A 352 -6.90 -11.21 2.74
C ALA A 352 -5.79 -11.99 2.03
N ASN A 353 -4.72 -12.38 2.73
CA ASN A 353 -3.63 -13.17 2.17
C ASN A 353 -4.06 -14.55 1.66
N ARG A 354 -4.97 -15.24 2.36
CA ARG A 354 -5.49 -16.53 1.88
C ARG A 354 -6.27 -16.36 0.58
N GLN A 355 -7.07 -15.29 0.47
CA GLN A 355 -7.83 -15.00 -0.75
C GLN A 355 -6.89 -14.68 -1.91
N ILE A 356 -5.86 -13.87 -1.65
CA ILE A 356 -4.80 -13.55 -2.61
C ILE A 356 -4.14 -14.83 -3.12
N GLU A 357 -3.72 -15.73 -2.22
CA GLU A 357 -3.12 -17.02 -2.59
C GLU A 357 -4.05 -17.85 -3.49
N GLN A 358 -5.34 -17.90 -3.19
CA GLN A 358 -6.32 -18.60 -4.02
C GLN A 358 -6.49 -17.96 -5.41
N TRP A 359 -6.49 -16.64 -5.49
CA TRP A 359 -6.64 -15.92 -6.75
C TRP A 359 -5.39 -16.05 -7.64
N ASN A 360 -4.18 -15.98 -7.07
CA ASN A 360 -2.96 -16.27 -7.81
C ASN A 360 -2.97 -17.68 -8.43
N ASN A 361 -3.45 -18.67 -7.67
CA ASN A 361 -3.61 -20.04 -8.17
C ASN A 361 -4.62 -20.13 -9.32
N ARG A 362 -5.70 -19.33 -9.29
CA ARG A 362 -6.65 -19.23 -10.41
C ARG A 362 -6.04 -18.56 -11.63
N ILE A 363 -5.30 -17.48 -11.45
CA ILE A 363 -4.56 -16.80 -12.53
C ILE A 363 -3.59 -17.78 -13.20
N SER A 364 -2.79 -18.52 -12.43
CA SER A 364 -1.85 -19.53 -12.98
C SER A 364 -2.59 -20.58 -13.82
N LYS A 365 -3.74 -21.08 -13.35
CA LYS A 365 -4.57 -22.02 -14.12
C LYS A 365 -5.16 -21.41 -15.39
N LEU A 366 -5.60 -20.16 -15.35
CA LEU A 366 -6.13 -19.45 -16.52
C LEU A 366 -5.05 -19.21 -17.57
N HIS A 367 -3.82 -18.88 -17.15
CA HIS A 367 -2.68 -18.81 -18.06
C HIS A 367 -2.37 -20.15 -18.73
N GLN A 368 -2.46 -21.26 -17.99
CA GLN A 368 -2.25 -22.61 -18.53
C GLN A 368 -3.40 -23.07 -19.47
N ALA A 369 -4.62 -22.58 -19.26
CA ALA A 369 -5.81 -22.97 -20.02
C ALA A 369 -6.05 -22.12 -21.29
N THR A 370 -5.37 -20.98 -21.42
CA THR A 370 -5.46 -20.15 -22.63
C THR A 370 -4.54 -20.75 -23.69
N PRO A 371 -5.04 -21.25 -24.84
CA PRO A 371 -4.17 -21.80 -25.88
C PRO A 371 -3.18 -20.73 -26.34
N PRO A 372 -1.92 -21.08 -26.68
CA PRO A 372 -1.03 -20.13 -27.31
C PRO A 372 -1.70 -19.64 -28.59
N GLU A 373 -1.89 -18.33 -28.71
CA GLU A 373 -2.26 -17.74 -30.00
C GLU A 373 -1.18 -18.19 -31.00
N ILE A 374 -1.58 -19.01 -31.97
CA ILE A 374 -0.66 -19.59 -32.96
C ILE A 374 -0.16 -18.43 -33.82
N ASN A 375 0.96 -17.86 -33.42
CA ASN A 375 1.90 -17.25 -34.34
C ASN A 375 3.18 -18.07 -34.22
N SER A 376 3.35 -18.98 -35.18
CA SER A 376 4.56 -19.80 -35.31
C SER A 376 5.74 -18.85 -35.52
N ASP A 377 6.50 -18.60 -34.46
CA ASP A 377 7.94 -18.32 -34.46
C ASP A 377 8.33 -17.66 -33.12
N ARG A 378 8.32 -18.45 -32.04
CA ARG A 378 9.09 -18.09 -30.83
C ARG A 378 9.37 -19.32 -29.99
N GLN A 379 10.64 -19.71 -29.93
CA GLN A 379 11.15 -20.68 -28.96
C GLN A 379 10.80 -20.20 -27.55
N GLN A 380 9.93 -20.95 -26.86
CA GLN A 380 9.61 -20.78 -25.45
C GLN A 380 10.83 -21.12 -24.60
N ILE A 381 11.18 -20.21 -23.69
CA ILE A 381 12.02 -20.51 -22.52
C ILE A 381 11.12 -21.15 -21.45
N PRO A 382 11.59 -22.16 -20.69
CA PRO A 382 10.73 -22.91 -19.77
C PRO A 382 10.30 -22.13 -18.52
N ALA A 383 9.12 -22.52 -18.02
CA ALA A 383 8.44 -22.29 -16.75
C ALA A 383 9.18 -21.59 -15.57
N GLU A 384 8.51 -20.52 -15.11
CA GLU A 384 8.32 -20.02 -13.73
C GLU A 384 9.46 -20.14 -12.70
N LEU A 385 10.11 -19.00 -12.44
CA LEU A 385 10.66 -18.67 -11.13
C LEU A 385 9.58 -17.94 -10.30
N PRO A 386 9.48 -18.21 -8.99
CA PRO A 386 8.38 -17.73 -8.16
C PRO A 386 8.48 -16.22 -7.94
N LEU A 387 7.52 -15.51 -8.51
CA LEU A 387 7.29 -14.09 -8.30
C LEU A 387 6.38 -13.87 -7.07
N LYS A 388 6.97 -13.40 -5.98
CA LYS A 388 6.37 -12.53 -4.96
C LYS A 388 5.87 -11.23 -5.65
N GLU A 389 4.73 -11.37 -6.30
CA GLU A 389 3.62 -10.44 -6.16
C GLU A 389 3.93 -8.93 -6.27
N ILE A 390 4.00 -8.46 -7.51
CA ILE A 390 3.75 -7.07 -7.90
C ILE A 390 2.24 -6.80 -7.92
N PRO A 391 1.77 -5.64 -7.42
CA PRO A 391 0.35 -5.31 -7.39
C PRO A 391 -0.15 -4.64 -8.69
N PRO A 392 -1.39 -4.90 -9.13
CA PRO A 392 -1.98 -4.30 -10.33
C PRO A 392 -2.96 -3.16 -10.08
N ALA A 393 -2.84 -2.20 -10.99
CA ALA A 393 -3.61 -1.05 -11.40
C ALA A 393 -4.74 -0.32 -10.65
N LEU A 394 -4.67 1.01 -10.76
CA LEU A 394 -5.67 2.02 -10.43
C LEU A 394 -6.58 2.24 -11.65
N ASN A 395 -7.89 1.99 -11.50
CA ASN A 395 -8.93 2.63 -12.30
C ASN A 395 -10.03 3.15 -11.37
N SER A 396 -10.58 4.28 -11.78
CA SER A 396 -11.16 5.39 -11.02
C SER A 396 -12.67 5.32 -10.74
N GLU A 397 -13.09 5.74 -9.53
CA GLU A 397 -14.02 6.88 -9.25
C GLU A 397 -14.37 6.98 -7.75
N PRO A 398 -14.27 8.18 -7.13
CA PRO A 398 -15.12 8.55 -6.00
C PRO A 398 -16.22 9.51 -6.46
N GLN A 399 -17.46 9.11 -6.23
CA GLN A 399 -18.68 9.89 -6.40
C GLN A 399 -18.57 11.25 -5.69
N ILE A 400 -18.59 12.32 -6.47
CA ILE A 400 -18.78 13.69 -6.00
C ILE A 400 -20.25 13.83 -5.61
N SER A 401 -20.54 13.92 -4.32
CA SER A 401 -21.85 14.41 -3.85
C SER A 401 -21.96 15.91 -4.18
N PRO A 402 -23.03 16.38 -4.84
CA PRO A 402 -23.17 17.79 -5.16
C PRO A 402 -23.39 18.61 -3.89
N ASN A 403 -22.50 19.59 -3.69
CA ASN A 403 -22.65 20.64 -2.68
C ASN A 403 -23.94 21.44 -2.97
N PRO A 404 -24.77 21.79 -1.97
CA PRO A 404 -25.89 22.70 -2.19
C PRO A 404 -25.39 24.13 -2.48
N PRO A 405 -26.13 24.92 -3.27
CA PRO A 405 -25.69 26.24 -3.68
C PRO A 405 -25.64 27.22 -2.51
N VAL A 406 -24.48 27.85 -2.32
CA VAL A 406 -24.30 29.03 -1.48
C VAL A 406 -25.07 30.19 -2.12
N ASN A 407 -26.19 30.58 -1.51
CA ASN A 407 -26.93 31.77 -1.90
C ASN A 407 -26.29 33.01 -1.24
N VAL A 408 -25.36 33.65 -1.96
CA VAL A 408 -24.83 34.98 -1.60
C VAL A 408 -25.64 36.05 -2.33
N MET A 409 -26.83 36.37 -1.81
CA MET A 409 -27.50 37.65 -2.08
C MET A 409 -28.47 37.98 -0.95
N GLN A 410 -28.12 39.00 -0.15
CA GLN A 410 -28.94 40.18 0.15
C GLN A 410 -28.22 41.02 1.23
N LEU A 411 -27.20 41.77 0.81
CA LEU A 411 -26.88 43.03 1.49
C LEU A 411 -27.84 44.09 0.96
N LYS A 412 -28.91 44.37 1.71
CA LYS A 412 -29.72 45.58 1.52
C LYS A 412 -30.19 46.14 2.86
N LYS A 413 -29.35 47.02 3.41
CA LYS A 413 -29.71 48.36 3.91
C LYS A 413 -31.06 48.48 4.62
N VAL A 414 -31.04 48.58 5.96
CA VAL A 414 -31.90 49.54 6.67
C VAL A 414 -31.08 50.25 7.74
N ARG A 415 -30.98 51.56 7.52
CA ARG A 415 -30.56 52.59 8.44
C ARG A 415 -31.84 53.01 9.20
N ASN A 416 -31.82 52.92 10.52
CA ASN A 416 -32.34 53.93 11.47
C ASN A 416 -32.15 53.42 12.89
#